data_AF-A0A8C2VDC4-F1
#
_entry.id   AF-A0A8C2VDC4-F1
#
_cell.length_a   1.000
_cell.length_b   1.000
_cell.length_c   1.000
_cell.angle_alpha   90.00
_cell.angle_beta   90.00
_cell.angle_gamma   90.00
#
_symmetry.space_group_name_H-M   'P 1'
#
loop_
_entity.id
_entity.type
_entity.pdbx_description
1 polymer ?
#
loop_
_entity_poly.entity_id
_entity_poly.type
_entity_poly.pdbx_seq_one_letter_code
_entity_poly.pdbx_strand_id
1 'polypeptide(L)'
;MTRHGKNCTAGAVYTYHEKKKDTAASGYGTQNIRLSRDAVKDFDCCCLSLQPCHDPVVTPDGYLYEREAILEYILHQKREIARQMKAYEKQRGARREEQKQLQRAAAQDQVRGFLEKEAAIVSRSRTVTCPMSGKPLRMADLTPVRFTPLDDSVDRVGLITRSERYVCAVTRDSLSNATPCAVLRPSGAVVTLECVEKLIRKDMVDPVTGDKLTERDIIVLQRGGTGFAGSGVKLQAEKSRPVMQA
;
A
#
# COMPACT_ATOMS: atom_id res chain seq x y z
N MET A 1 4.82 -46.84 -39.43
CA MET A 1 3.54 -46.65 -38.73
C MET A 1 3.71 -47.02 -37.27
N THR A 2 3.88 -46.03 -36.40
CA THR A 2 3.57 -46.19 -34.97
C THR A 2 2.64 -45.04 -34.64
N ARG A 3 1.35 -45.32 -34.81
CA ARG A 3 0.26 -44.42 -34.43
C ARG A 3 0.47 -44.07 -32.96
N HIS A 4 0.88 -42.85 -32.67
CA HIS A 4 0.63 -42.29 -31.35
C HIS A 4 -0.88 -42.39 -31.15
N GLY A 5 -1.29 -43.21 -30.17
CA GLY A 5 -2.70 -43.51 -29.95
C GLY A 5 -3.49 -42.20 -29.85
N LYS A 6 -4.50 -42.04 -30.71
CA LYS A 6 -5.50 -40.96 -30.64
C LYS A 6 -6.48 -41.17 -29.48
N ASN A 7 -6.09 -41.94 -28.47
CA ASN A 7 -6.90 -42.19 -27.30
C ASN A 7 -6.38 -41.27 -26.21
N CYS A 8 -7.10 -40.16 -26.02
CA CYS A 8 -6.92 -39.19 -24.95
C CYS A 8 -7.36 -39.81 -23.60
N THR A 9 -6.78 -40.94 -23.19
CA THR A 9 -7.10 -41.60 -21.91
C THR A 9 -6.43 -40.93 -20.71
N ALA A 10 -5.61 -39.90 -20.94
CA ALA A 10 -5.12 -38.96 -19.93
C ALA A 10 -5.76 -37.56 -20.08
N GLY A 11 -6.84 -37.44 -20.87
CA GLY A 11 -7.62 -36.21 -20.95
C GLY A 11 -8.40 -36.00 -19.67
N ALA A 12 -8.43 -34.79 -19.15
CA ALA A 12 -9.33 -34.47 -18.04
C ALA A 12 -10.77 -34.78 -18.46
N VAL A 13 -11.48 -35.56 -17.63
CA VAL A 13 -12.90 -35.94 -17.81
C VAL A 13 -13.76 -34.71 -18.11
N TYR A 14 -13.45 -33.61 -17.43
CA TYR A 14 -14.06 -32.31 -17.67
C TYR A 14 -13.27 -31.48 -18.66
N THR A 15 -13.97 -30.91 -19.62
CA THR A 15 -13.48 -29.83 -20.46
C THR A 15 -13.16 -28.59 -19.62
N TYR A 16 -12.29 -27.71 -20.12
CA TYR A 16 -11.98 -26.44 -19.45
C TYR A 16 -13.23 -25.63 -19.11
N HIS A 17 -14.25 -25.66 -19.98
CA HIS A 17 -15.48 -24.92 -19.79
C HIS A 17 -16.34 -25.49 -18.65
N GLU A 18 -16.43 -26.82 -18.54
CA GLU A 18 -17.14 -27.49 -17.44
C GLU A 18 -16.43 -27.24 -16.10
N LYS A 19 -15.11 -27.38 -16.05
CA LYS A 19 -14.32 -27.03 -14.84
C LYS A 19 -14.57 -25.60 -14.40
N LYS A 20 -14.65 -24.65 -15.34
CA LYS A 20 -14.92 -23.25 -15.03
C LYS A 20 -16.34 -23.03 -14.51
N LYS A 21 -17.34 -23.74 -15.07
CA LYS A 21 -18.73 -23.70 -14.58
C LYS A 21 -18.85 -24.30 -13.18
N ASP A 22 -18.21 -25.43 -12.93
CA ASP A 22 -18.24 -26.09 -11.62
C ASP A 22 -17.49 -25.27 -10.58
N THR A 23 -16.33 -24.70 -10.92
CA THR A 23 -15.60 -23.76 -10.05
C THR A 23 -16.49 -22.56 -9.68
N ALA A 24 -17.24 -22.01 -10.65
CA ALA A 24 -18.16 -20.89 -10.43
C ALA A 24 -19.36 -21.26 -9.54
N ALA A 25 -19.99 -22.41 -9.78
CA ALA A 25 -21.18 -22.87 -9.07
C ALA A 25 -20.86 -23.43 -7.67
N SER A 26 -19.83 -24.26 -7.55
CA SER A 26 -19.46 -24.93 -6.30
C SER A 26 -18.69 -24.01 -5.34
N GLY A 27 -18.10 -22.91 -5.83
CA GLY A 27 -17.35 -21.97 -5.00
C GLY A 27 -16.06 -22.55 -4.42
N TYR A 28 -15.53 -23.63 -4.99
CA TYR A 28 -14.21 -24.18 -4.71
C TYR A 28 -13.24 -23.77 -5.84
N GLY A 29 -11.95 -23.66 -5.54
CA GLY A 29 -10.93 -23.24 -6.51
C GLY A 29 -10.72 -21.72 -6.61
N THR A 30 -9.59 -21.33 -7.19
CA THR A 30 -9.23 -19.93 -7.41
C THR A 30 -10.07 -19.32 -8.54
N GLN A 31 -10.78 -18.25 -8.24
CA GLN A 31 -11.55 -17.51 -9.24
C GLN A 31 -10.91 -16.15 -9.50
N ASN A 32 -10.62 -15.90 -10.77
CA ASN A 32 -10.17 -14.60 -11.26
C ASN A 32 -11.33 -13.88 -11.92
N ILE A 33 -11.84 -12.83 -11.26
CA ILE A 33 -12.96 -12.02 -11.74
C ILE A 33 -12.45 -10.61 -12.06
N ARG A 34 -12.92 -10.06 -13.19
CA ARG A 34 -12.73 -8.64 -13.48
C ARG A 34 -13.68 -7.84 -12.60
N LEU A 35 -13.13 -6.94 -11.81
CA LEU A 35 -13.91 -6.12 -10.90
C LEU A 35 -14.57 -4.94 -11.62
N SER A 36 -15.78 -4.60 -11.19
CA SER A 36 -16.51 -3.40 -11.63
C SER A 36 -15.97 -2.13 -10.97
N ARG A 37 -16.46 -0.96 -11.44
CA ARG A 37 -16.11 0.37 -10.89
C ARG A 37 -16.25 0.44 -9.37
N ASP A 38 -17.24 -0.25 -8.80
CA ASP A 38 -17.55 -0.22 -7.35
C ASP A 38 -16.45 -0.84 -6.48
N ALA A 39 -15.51 -1.59 -7.07
CA ALA A 39 -14.36 -2.14 -6.35
C ALA A 39 -13.16 -1.19 -6.30
N VAL A 40 -13.24 -0.06 -7.01
CA VAL A 40 -12.23 0.99 -7.06
C VAL A 40 -12.64 2.06 -6.05
N LYS A 41 -11.70 2.45 -5.20
CA LYS A 41 -11.92 3.50 -4.22
C LYS A 41 -12.03 4.85 -4.95
N ASP A 42 -12.94 5.71 -4.53
CA ASP A 42 -12.98 7.10 -5.01
C ASP A 42 -11.70 7.88 -4.64
N PHE A 43 -11.44 8.94 -5.39
CA PHE A 43 -10.20 9.71 -5.36
C PHE A 43 -9.94 10.36 -3.99
N ASP A 44 -11.01 10.79 -3.32
CA ASP A 44 -11.02 11.54 -2.07
C ASP A 44 -11.26 10.67 -0.83
N CYS A 45 -11.31 9.35 -0.98
CA CYS A 45 -11.56 8.45 0.16
C CYS A 45 -10.27 8.02 0.88
N CYS A 46 -10.39 7.74 2.16
CA CYS A 46 -9.29 7.24 3.01
C CYS A 46 -8.97 5.77 2.72
N CYS A 47 -7.69 5.39 2.73
CA CYS A 47 -7.28 3.98 2.57
C CYS A 47 -7.59 3.09 3.79
N LEU A 48 -7.90 3.66 4.96
CA LEU A 48 -8.24 2.91 6.18
C LEU A 48 -9.76 2.80 6.37
N SER A 49 -10.48 3.93 6.31
CA SER A 49 -11.94 3.97 6.53
C SER A 49 -12.76 3.73 5.26
N LEU A 50 -12.16 3.86 4.06
CA LEU A 50 -12.87 3.82 2.76
C LEU A 50 -14.00 4.86 2.62
N GLN A 51 -14.05 5.83 3.54
CA GLN A 51 -14.98 6.96 3.53
C GLN A 51 -14.31 8.19 2.93
N PRO A 52 -15.07 9.16 2.40
CA PRO A 52 -14.55 10.46 1.99
C PRO A 52 -13.76 11.10 3.13
N CYS A 53 -12.52 11.54 2.88
CA CYS A 53 -11.64 12.07 3.91
C CYS A 53 -12.11 13.41 4.45
N HIS A 54 -12.19 13.54 5.77
CA HIS A 54 -12.11 14.84 6.46
C HIS A 54 -10.63 15.12 6.82
N ASP A 55 -10.14 16.33 6.59
CA ASP A 55 -8.72 16.69 6.80
C ASP A 55 -7.71 15.66 6.24
N PRO A 56 -7.67 15.49 4.91
CA PRO A 56 -6.84 14.49 4.26
C PRO A 56 -5.35 14.73 4.49
N VAL A 57 -4.63 13.65 4.76
CA VAL A 57 -3.17 13.60 4.85
C VAL A 57 -2.63 12.52 3.93
N VAL A 58 -1.48 12.78 3.32
CA VAL A 58 -0.84 11.86 2.38
C VAL A 58 0.51 11.42 2.91
N THR A 59 0.79 10.12 2.77
CA THR A 59 2.13 9.56 3.01
C THR A 59 3.04 9.82 1.81
N PRO A 60 4.38 9.78 1.98
CA PRO A 60 5.32 9.96 0.87
C PRO A 60 5.15 8.96 -0.29
N ASP A 61 4.52 7.82 -0.02
CA ASP A 61 4.22 6.79 -1.02
C ASP A 61 2.97 7.12 -1.87
N GLY A 62 2.23 8.18 -1.52
CA GLY A 62 1.06 8.62 -2.26
C GLY A 62 -0.26 8.02 -1.80
N TYR A 63 -0.34 7.49 -0.58
CA TYR A 63 -1.61 6.99 -0.03
C TYR A 63 -2.31 8.08 0.77
N LEU A 64 -3.60 8.27 0.46
CA LEU A 64 -4.49 9.21 1.14
C LEU A 64 -5.08 8.57 2.39
N TYR A 65 -4.95 9.26 3.52
CA TYR A 65 -5.55 8.90 4.79
C TYR A 65 -6.29 10.08 5.40
N GLU A 66 -7.20 9.78 6.31
CA GLU A 66 -7.75 10.74 7.24
C GLU A 66 -6.77 10.92 8.40
N ARG A 67 -6.58 12.18 8.84
CA ARG A 67 -5.61 12.52 9.88
C ARG A 67 -5.83 11.71 11.15
N GLU A 68 -7.07 11.54 11.59
CA GLU A 68 -7.40 10.81 12.81
C GLU A 68 -7.07 9.31 12.68
N ALA A 69 -7.53 8.69 11.58
CA ALA A 69 -7.34 7.26 11.33
C ALA A 69 -5.86 6.87 11.26
N ILE A 70 -5.02 7.66 10.57
CA ILE A 70 -3.59 7.34 10.48
C ILE A 70 -2.88 7.56 11.83
N LEU A 71 -3.28 8.56 12.60
CA LEU A 71 -2.69 8.82 13.92
C LEU A 71 -3.03 7.71 14.90
N GLU A 72 -4.29 7.25 14.93
CA GLU A 72 -4.71 6.11 15.74
C GLU A 72 -3.90 4.87 15.38
N TYR A 73 -3.77 4.57 14.08
CA TYR A 73 -2.95 3.47 13.60
C TYR A 73 -1.48 3.57 14.08
N ILE A 74 -0.85 4.74 13.94
CA ILE A 74 0.54 4.96 14.37
C ILE A 74 0.67 4.77 15.89
N LEU A 75 -0.29 5.28 16.68
CA LEU A 75 -0.28 5.11 18.14
C LEU A 75 -0.44 3.64 18.53
N HIS A 76 -1.34 2.92 17.87
CA HIS A 76 -1.51 1.47 18.06
C HIS A 76 -0.21 0.72 17.76
N GLN A 77 0.38 0.95 16.59
CA GLN A 77 1.65 0.32 16.20
C GLN A 77 2.79 0.65 17.16
N LYS A 78 2.92 1.90 17.61
CA LYS A 78 3.92 2.28 18.62
C LYS A 78 3.72 1.54 19.94
N ARG A 79 2.47 1.37 20.40
CA ARG A 79 2.14 0.61 21.63
C ARG A 79 2.49 -0.87 21.48
N GLU A 80 2.17 -1.48 20.34
CA GLU A 80 2.50 -2.89 20.06
C GLU A 80 4.01 -3.12 19.99
N ILE A 81 4.72 -2.28 19.23
CA ILE A 81 6.19 -2.32 19.14
C ILE A 81 6.80 -2.16 20.53
N ALA A 82 6.34 -1.20 21.34
CA ALA A 82 6.84 -1.02 22.71
C ALA A 82 6.61 -2.27 23.58
N ARG A 83 5.43 -2.91 23.46
CA ARG A 83 5.11 -4.15 24.19
C ARG A 83 6.02 -5.31 23.76
N GLN A 84 6.19 -5.51 22.46
CA GLN A 84 7.09 -6.52 21.89
C GLN A 84 8.55 -6.26 22.27
N MET A 85 8.98 -5.01 22.28
CA MET A 85 10.33 -4.59 22.69
C MET A 85 10.61 -4.95 24.14
N LYS A 86 9.68 -4.65 25.07
CA LYS A 86 9.85 -5.01 26.49
C LYS A 86 9.95 -6.52 26.69
N ALA A 87 9.15 -7.30 25.95
CA ALA A 87 9.23 -8.76 25.98
C ALA A 87 10.57 -9.27 25.42
N TYR A 88 11.04 -8.70 24.30
CA TYR A 88 12.32 -9.03 23.69
C TYR A 88 13.51 -8.66 24.58
N GLU A 89 13.49 -7.49 25.22
CA GLU A 89 14.54 -7.07 26.17
C GLU A 89 14.62 -8.00 27.37
N LYS A 90 13.48 -8.44 27.91
CA LYS A 90 13.42 -9.44 28.99
C LYS A 90 14.00 -10.79 28.55
N GLN A 91 13.62 -11.28 27.38
CA GLN A 91 14.18 -12.52 26.80
C GLN A 91 15.68 -12.39 26.54
N ARG A 92 16.14 -11.23 26.03
CA ARG A 92 17.56 -10.96 25.77
C ARG A 92 18.37 -10.88 27.07
N GLY A 93 17.80 -10.29 28.12
CA GLY A 93 18.39 -10.28 29.46
C GLY A 93 18.60 -11.69 30.00
N ALA A 94 17.55 -12.51 30.00
CA ALA A 94 17.61 -13.91 30.44
C ALA A 94 18.61 -14.73 29.62
N ARG A 95 18.59 -14.61 28.28
CA ARG A 95 19.54 -15.29 27.40
C ARG A 95 20.98 -14.84 27.61
N ARG A 96 21.22 -13.56 27.93
CA ARG A 96 22.56 -13.03 28.23
C ARG A 96 23.08 -13.53 29.58
N GLU A 97 22.21 -13.68 30.57
CA GLU A 97 22.57 -14.27 31.86
C GLU A 97 22.86 -15.76 31.75
N GLU A 98 22.00 -16.51 31.05
CA GLU A 98 22.20 -17.94 30.75
C GLU A 98 23.49 -18.15 29.94
N GLN A 99 23.74 -17.32 28.92
CA GLN A 99 24.97 -17.36 28.13
C GLN A 99 26.20 -16.98 28.96
N LYS A 100 26.11 -16.03 29.91
CA LYS A 100 27.22 -15.73 30.84
C LYS A 100 27.47 -16.88 31.82
N GLN A 101 26.43 -17.58 32.27
CA GLN A 101 26.56 -18.76 33.13
C GLN A 101 27.18 -19.92 32.37
N LEU A 102 26.69 -20.20 31.16
CA LEU A 102 27.27 -21.16 30.22
C LEU A 102 28.70 -20.78 29.83
N GLN A 103 29.02 -19.50 29.62
CA GLN A 103 30.39 -19.05 29.36
C GLN A 103 31.28 -19.16 30.58
N ARG A 104 30.78 -19.00 31.81
CA ARG A 104 31.58 -19.23 33.02
C ARG A 104 31.84 -20.72 33.26
N ALA A 105 30.84 -21.57 33.04
CA ALA A 105 31.00 -23.02 33.06
C ALA A 105 31.91 -23.50 31.92
N ALA A 106 31.70 -22.98 30.70
CA ALA A 106 32.53 -23.27 29.55
C ALA A 106 33.93 -22.65 29.68
N ALA A 107 34.12 -21.52 30.37
CA ALA A 107 35.45 -20.95 30.66
C ALA A 107 36.21 -21.79 31.70
N GLN A 108 35.50 -22.45 32.64
CA GLN A 108 36.08 -23.49 33.48
C GLN A 108 36.52 -24.69 32.62
N ASP A 109 35.82 -24.99 31.52
CA ASP A 109 36.21 -26.04 30.56
C ASP A 109 37.22 -25.56 29.46
N GLN A 110 37.29 -24.25 29.17
CA GLN A 110 38.01 -23.62 28.04
C GLN A 110 39.37 -23.01 28.43
N VAL A 111 40.04 -23.55 29.44
CA VAL A 111 41.52 -23.57 29.39
C VAL A 111 42.02 -24.40 28.19
N ARG A 112 41.13 -25.20 27.56
CA ARG A 112 41.47 -26.14 26.46
C ARG A 112 41.02 -25.74 25.05
N GLY A 113 40.29 -24.64 24.86
CA GLY A 113 39.61 -24.35 23.58
C GLY A 113 39.82 -22.93 23.08
N PHE A 114 41.06 -22.46 23.08
CA PHE A 114 41.44 -21.21 22.42
C PHE A 114 41.33 -21.42 20.89
N LEU A 115 40.61 -20.50 20.22
CA LEU A 115 40.27 -20.46 18.78
C LEU A 115 39.11 -21.37 18.35
N GLU A 116 37.89 -20.82 18.30
CA GLU A 116 37.06 -20.85 17.09
C GLU A 116 35.64 -20.27 17.32
N LYS A 117 35.19 -19.52 16.31
CA LYS A 117 33.80 -19.19 15.93
C LYS A 117 33.20 -17.90 16.48
N GLU A 118 33.41 -16.83 15.70
CA GLU A 118 32.49 -15.69 15.64
C GLU A 118 31.22 -16.05 14.85
N ALA A 119 30.06 -15.66 15.36
CA ALA A 119 28.77 -15.86 14.70
C ALA A 119 27.99 -14.54 14.56
N ALA A 120 27.41 -14.38 13.37
CA ALA A 120 26.69 -13.22 12.88
C ALA A 120 25.46 -12.83 13.73
N ILE A 121 25.25 -11.53 13.88
CA ILE A 121 24.02 -10.95 14.44
C ILE A 121 23.25 -10.29 13.30
N VAL A 122 22.05 -10.80 13.00
CA VAL A 122 21.06 -10.09 12.19
C VAL A 122 20.14 -9.31 13.14
N SER A 123 20.15 -7.98 13.04
CA SER A 123 19.15 -7.13 13.69
C SER A 123 17.93 -6.98 12.78
N ARG A 124 16.72 -7.20 13.33
CA ARG A 124 15.47 -6.79 12.66
C ARG A 124 15.28 -5.27 12.79
N SER A 125 14.87 -4.63 11.70
CA SER A 125 14.69 -3.17 11.63
C SER A 125 13.47 -2.70 12.44
N ARG A 126 13.59 -1.47 12.95
CA ARG A 126 12.85 -0.92 14.11
C ARG A 126 12.04 0.31 13.69
N THR A 127 11.03 0.12 12.86
CA THR A 127 10.30 1.25 12.25
C THR A 127 8.82 0.94 12.10
N VAL A 128 7.95 1.91 12.48
CA VAL A 128 6.52 1.88 12.17
C VAL A 128 6.38 1.84 10.65
N THR A 129 5.59 0.92 10.12
CA THR A 129 5.42 0.73 8.68
C THR A 129 4.07 1.24 8.20
N CYS A 130 4.00 1.75 6.96
CA CYS A 130 2.75 2.04 6.28
C CYS A 130 1.87 0.78 6.16
N PRO A 131 0.54 0.87 6.38
CA PRO A 131 -0.36 -0.28 6.27
C PRO A 131 -0.51 -0.80 4.84
N MET A 132 -0.25 0.05 3.83
CA MET A 132 -0.34 -0.32 2.41
C MET A 132 1.00 -0.68 1.77
N SER A 133 2.08 0.04 2.09
CA SER A 133 3.38 -0.14 1.42
C SER A 133 4.43 -0.92 2.24
N GLY A 134 4.20 -1.15 3.54
CA GLY A 134 5.17 -1.80 4.42
C GLY A 134 6.47 -1.01 4.64
N LYS A 135 6.60 0.21 4.11
CA LYS A 135 7.77 1.07 4.27
C LYS A 135 7.75 1.81 5.60
N PRO A 136 8.92 2.17 6.16
CA PRO A 136 8.99 2.95 7.40
C PRO A 136 8.32 4.33 7.25
N LEU A 137 7.45 4.70 8.19
CA LEU A 137 6.70 5.95 8.21
C LEU A 137 6.86 6.66 9.56
N ARG A 138 7.20 7.95 9.54
CA ARG A 138 7.18 8.82 10.74
C ARG A 138 6.07 9.85 10.63
N MET A 139 5.65 10.39 11.77
CA MET A 139 4.59 11.41 11.85
C MET A 139 4.95 12.70 11.10
N ALA A 140 6.24 13.05 11.02
CA ALA A 140 6.72 14.23 10.29
C ALA A 140 6.63 14.08 8.76
N ASP A 141 6.52 12.85 8.26
CA ASP A 141 6.50 12.58 6.82
C ASP A 141 5.09 12.71 6.22
N LEU A 142 4.07 12.93 7.05
CA LEU A 142 2.69 13.12 6.63
C LEU A 142 2.48 14.55 6.14
N THR A 143 2.01 14.68 4.90
CA THR A 143 1.74 15.98 4.26
C THR A 143 0.23 16.23 4.28
N PRO A 144 -0.26 17.37 4.81
CA PRO A 144 -1.67 17.73 4.72
C PRO A 144 -2.05 18.06 3.27
N VAL A 145 -3.22 17.62 2.83
CA VAL A 145 -3.73 17.85 1.48
C VAL A 145 -4.84 18.89 1.49
N ARG A 146 -4.80 19.80 0.52
CA ARG A 146 -5.83 20.80 0.27
C ARG A 146 -6.44 20.56 -1.09
N PHE A 147 -7.65 20.02 -1.12
CA PHE A 147 -8.42 19.91 -2.35
C PHE A 147 -9.09 21.24 -2.66
N THR A 148 -8.99 21.69 -3.92
CA THR A 148 -9.70 22.87 -4.39
C THR A 148 -11.08 22.42 -4.87
N PRO A 149 -12.18 22.87 -4.23
CA PRO A 149 -13.53 22.51 -4.67
C PRO A 149 -13.82 23.12 -6.05
N LEU A 150 -14.65 22.44 -6.83
CA LEU A 150 -15.23 23.01 -8.05
C LEU A 150 -16.26 24.09 -7.67
N ASP A 151 -16.32 25.20 -8.42
CA ASP A 151 -17.30 26.26 -8.20
C ASP A 151 -18.69 25.82 -8.72
N ASP A 152 -19.67 25.72 -7.81
CA ASP A 152 -21.07 25.33 -8.11
C ASP A 152 -21.79 26.24 -9.14
N SER A 153 -21.24 27.41 -9.45
CA SER A 153 -21.89 28.43 -10.27
C SER A 153 -21.96 28.09 -11.78
N VAL A 154 -21.17 27.13 -12.26
CA VAL A 154 -21.05 26.77 -13.69
C VAL A 154 -21.99 25.60 -14.08
N ASP A 155 -22.71 25.00 -13.12
CA ASP A 155 -23.42 23.72 -13.28
C ASP A 155 -24.91 23.80 -13.67
N ARG A 156 -25.40 24.92 -14.21
CA ARG A 156 -26.82 24.98 -14.65
C ARG A 156 -27.11 24.15 -15.90
N VAL A 157 -26.10 23.64 -16.61
CA VAL A 157 -26.29 22.88 -17.86
C VAL A 157 -25.31 21.71 -17.97
N GLY A 158 -25.46 20.65 -17.16
CA GLY A 158 -24.85 19.36 -17.54
C GLY A 158 -24.63 18.29 -16.47
N LEU A 159 -25.62 17.39 -16.33
CA LEU A 159 -25.55 16.00 -15.85
C LEU A 159 -25.38 15.73 -14.34
N ILE A 160 -26.47 15.21 -13.79
CA ILE A 160 -26.70 14.56 -12.47
C ILE A 160 -25.73 13.38 -12.14
N THR A 161 -24.76 13.08 -13.01
CA THR A 161 -23.88 11.90 -12.92
C THR A 161 -22.38 12.22 -12.84
N ARG A 162 -21.97 13.49 -12.82
CA ARG A 162 -20.55 13.84 -12.63
C ARG A 162 -20.18 13.82 -11.15
N SER A 163 -19.45 12.76 -10.76
CA SER A 163 -18.86 12.58 -9.43
C SER A 163 -17.52 13.33 -9.29
N GLU A 164 -17.38 14.52 -9.87
CA GLU A 164 -16.12 15.26 -9.92
C GLU A 164 -16.23 16.50 -9.02
N ARG A 165 -15.84 16.35 -7.75
CA ARG A 165 -15.98 17.39 -6.70
C ARG A 165 -14.84 18.41 -6.66
N TYR A 166 -13.71 18.10 -7.30
CA TYR A 166 -12.45 18.81 -7.09
C TYR A 166 -11.75 19.15 -8.40
N VAL A 167 -10.97 20.23 -8.38
CA VAL A 167 -10.19 20.71 -9.52
C VAL A 167 -8.70 20.81 -9.18
N CYS A 168 -7.87 20.75 -10.22
CA CYS A 168 -6.45 21.01 -10.16
C CYS A 168 -6.19 22.47 -9.75
N ALA A 169 -5.27 22.69 -8.80
CA ALA A 169 -4.95 24.04 -8.32
C ALA A 169 -4.34 24.97 -9.40
N VAL A 170 -3.73 24.40 -10.45
CA VAL A 170 -3.02 25.16 -11.49
C VAL A 170 -3.85 25.30 -12.76
N THR A 171 -4.31 24.19 -13.32
CA THR A 171 -5.03 24.18 -14.60
C THR A 171 -6.54 24.27 -14.46
N ARG A 172 -7.08 24.09 -13.26
CA ARG A 172 -8.53 23.95 -13.00
C ARG A 172 -9.20 22.81 -13.77
N ASP A 173 -8.45 21.84 -14.25
CA ASP A 173 -9.00 20.60 -14.80
C ASP A 173 -9.67 19.79 -13.69
N SER A 174 -10.77 19.10 -14.01
CA SER A 174 -11.46 18.25 -13.04
C SER A 174 -10.63 17.03 -12.65
N LEU A 175 -10.58 16.75 -11.34
CA LEU A 175 -9.84 15.63 -10.78
C LEU A 175 -10.73 14.40 -10.73
N SER A 176 -10.31 13.34 -11.42
CA SER A 176 -10.98 12.05 -11.44
C SER A 176 -10.00 10.91 -11.13
N ASN A 177 -10.53 9.72 -10.84
CA ASN A 177 -9.72 8.50 -10.69
C ASN A 177 -8.95 8.12 -11.97
N ALA A 178 -9.37 8.62 -13.14
CA ALA A 178 -8.70 8.36 -14.42
C ALA A 178 -7.47 9.26 -14.63
N THR A 179 -7.51 10.49 -14.12
CA THR A 179 -6.43 11.46 -14.22
C THR A 179 -5.37 11.18 -13.15
N PRO A 180 -4.10 10.91 -13.50
CA PRO A 180 -3.07 10.73 -12.50
C PRO A 180 -2.73 12.08 -11.86
N CYS A 181 -2.68 12.09 -10.53
CA CYS A 181 -2.50 13.31 -9.74
C CYS A 181 -1.26 13.19 -8.83
N ALA A 182 -0.73 14.33 -8.43
CA ALA A 182 0.33 14.46 -7.43
C ALA A 182 -0.01 15.59 -6.45
N VAL A 183 0.53 15.47 -5.24
CA VAL A 183 0.47 16.49 -4.19
C VAL A 183 1.84 17.12 -4.05
N LEU A 184 1.88 18.44 -3.94
CA LEU A 184 3.09 19.18 -3.62
C LEU A 184 3.21 19.30 -2.10
N ARG A 185 4.35 18.90 -1.53
CA ARG A 185 4.59 18.96 -0.07
C ARG A 185 4.44 20.36 0.56
N PRO A 186 4.98 21.45 -0.02
CA PRO A 186 4.93 22.77 0.63
C PRO A 186 3.51 23.36 0.69
N SER A 187 2.78 23.36 -0.42
CA SER A 187 1.39 23.88 -0.45
C SER A 187 0.34 22.88 0.02
N GLY A 188 0.62 21.57 -0.05
CA GLY A 188 -0.40 20.52 0.08
C GLY A 188 -1.41 20.51 -1.07
N ALA A 189 -1.18 21.27 -2.14
CA ALA A 189 -2.11 21.40 -3.25
C ALA A 189 -2.06 20.16 -4.15
N VAL A 190 -3.23 19.75 -4.65
CA VAL A 190 -3.36 18.64 -5.60
C VAL A 190 -3.29 19.16 -7.03
N VAL A 191 -2.40 18.56 -7.81
CA VAL A 191 -2.10 18.95 -9.19
C VAL A 191 -2.09 17.70 -10.08
N THR A 192 -2.50 17.83 -11.34
CA THR A 192 -2.38 16.71 -12.30
C THR A 192 -0.90 16.44 -12.66
N LEU A 193 -0.57 15.18 -12.98
CA LEU A 193 0.80 14.85 -13.42
C LEU A 193 1.22 15.62 -14.68
N GLU A 194 0.27 15.95 -15.56
CA GLU A 194 0.57 16.75 -16.75
C GLU A 194 1.16 18.13 -16.40
N CYS A 195 0.59 18.79 -15.39
CA CYS A 195 1.13 20.06 -14.91
C CYS A 195 2.50 19.87 -14.28
N VAL A 196 2.69 18.78 -13.54
CA VAL A 196 3.98 18.47 -12.92
C VAL A 196 5.06 18.33 -13.99
N GLU A 197 4.80 17.57 -15.05
CA GLU A 197 5.77 17.31 -16.12
C GLU A 197 6.00 18.53 -17.02
N LYS A 198 4.95 19.28 -17.35
CA LYS A 198 5.03 20.39 -18.32
C LYS A 198 5.50 21.71 -17.70
N LEU A 199 5.17 21.97 -16.44
CA LEU A 199 5.42 23.24 -15.74
C LEU A 199 6.38 23.05 -14.57
N ILE A 200 5.98 22.25 -13.56
CA ILE A 200 6.69 22.21 -12.26
C ILE A 200 8.10 21.62 -12.41
N ARG A 201 8.31 20.62 -13.26
CA ARG A 201 9.66 20.05 -13.49
C ARG A 201 10.62 20.99 -14.19
N LYS A 202 10.12 22.03 -14.88
CA LYS A 202 10.97 23.04 -15.53
C LYS A 202 11.42 24.09 -14.53
N ASP A 203 10.47 24.59 -13.74
CA ASP A 203 10.71 25.71 -12.83
C ASP A 203 11.15 25.25 -11.43
N MET A 204 10.87 24.00 -11.05
CA MET A 204 11.11 23.39 -9.73
C MET A 204 10.66 24.30 -8.57
N VAL A 205 9.52 24.97 -8.74
CA VAL A 205 8.93 25.94 -7.81
C VAL A 205 7.43 25.65 -7.66
N ASP A 206 6.87 25.89 -6.48
CA ASP A 206 5.45 25.72 -6.21
C ASP A 206 4.67 26.88 -6.85
N PRO A 207 3.70 26.63 -7.74
CA PRO A 207 2.91 27.70 -8.34
C PRO A 207 1.98 28.42 -7.35
N VAL A 208 1.67 27.83 -6.19
CA VAL A 208 0.75 28.43 -5.20
C VAL A 208 1.51 29.22 -4.14
N THR A 209 2.64 28.69 -3.67
CA THR A 209 3.40 29.28 -2.54
C THR A 209 4.68 29.99 -2.98
N GLY A 210 5.22 29.66 -4.16
CA GLY A 210 6.50 30.17 -4.64
C GLY A 210 7.74 29.51 -4.00
N ASP A 211 7.56 28.44 -3.22
CA ASP A 211 8.65 27.72 -2.59
C ASP A 211 9.42 26.86 -3.59
N LYS A 212 10.73 26.70 -3.38
CA LYS A 212 11.56 25.79 -4.21
C LYS A 212 11.23 24.33 -3.88
N LEU A 213 10.93 23.54 -4.90
CA LEU A 213 10.64 22.12 -4.78
C LEU A 213 11.87 21.25 -5.02
N THR A 214 11.88 20.10 -4.36
CA THR A 214 12.72 18.96 -4.74
C THR A 214 11.87 17.83 -5.32
N GLU A 215 12.48 16.87 -6.02
CA GLU A 215 11.78 15.70 -6.55
C GLU A 215 11.07 14.88 -5.46
N ARG A 216 11.56 14.94 -4.21
CA ARG A 216 10.94 14.26 -3.07
C ARG A 216 9.65 14.92 -2.61
N ASP A 217 9.47 16.21 -2.92
CA ASP A 217 8.29 17.01 -2.53
C ASP A 217 7.11 16.80 -3.47
N ILE A 218 7.34 16.14 -4.61
CA ILE A 218 6.32 15.73 -5.57
C ILE A 218 5.86 14.33 -5.20
N ILE A 219 4.72 14.24 -4.53
CA ILE A 219 4.16 12.96 -4.09
C ILE A 219 3.09 12.52 -5.08
N VAL A 220 3.39 11.50 -5.89
CA VAL A 220 2.42 10.94 -6.84
C VAL A 220 1.37 10.14 -6.09
N LEU A 221 0.10 10.50 -6.25
CA LEU A 221 -1.02 9.81 -5.60
C LEU A 221 -1.25 8.44 -6.23
N GLN A 222 -1.38 7.43 -5.37
CA GLN A 222 -1.73 6.08 -5.79
C GLN A 222 -3.22 6.00 -6.09
N ARG A 223 -3.55 5.45 -7.27
CA ARG A 223 -4.94 5.19 -7.65
C ARG A 223 -5.49 4.08 -6.76
N GLY A 224 -6.60 4.33 -6.09
CA GLY A 224 -7.10 3.43 -5.06
C GLY A 224 -7.75 2.18 -5.64
N GLY A 225 -7.12 1.02 -5.45
CA GLY A 225 -7.85 -0.25 -5.34
C GLY A 225 -8.39 -0.41 -3.91
N THR A 226 -9.52 -1.09 -3.74
CA THR A 226 -9.89 -1.62 -2.41
C THR A 226 -8.88 -2.69 -1.99
N GLY A 227 -8.81 -3.08 -0.71
CA GLY A 227 -7.87 -4.12 -0.22
C GLY A 227 -7.95 -5.49 -0.93
N PHE A 228 -8.90 -5.67 -1.84
CA PHE A 228 -9.12 -6.85 -2.67
C PHE A 228 -8.81 -6.64 -4.17
N ALA A 229 -8.50 -5.41 -4.59
CA ALA A 229 -8.32 -5.00 -5.97
C ALA A 229 -6.94 -4.37 -6.19
N GLY A 230 -6.20 -4.83 -7.19
CA GLY A 230 -4.98 -4.13 -7.62
C GLY A 230 -5.30 -2.72 -8.15
N SER A 231 -4.36 -1.79 -8.06
CA SER A 231 -4.49 -0.45 -8.66
C SER A 231 -3.98 -0.45 -10.11
N GLY A 232 -4.78 0.04 -11.08
CA GLY A 232 -4.34 0.28 -12.47
C GLY A 232 -5.16 -0.43 -13.56
N VAL A 233 -4.54 -0.65 -14.72
CA VAL A 233 -5.21 -1.12 -15.97
C VAL A 233 -5.66 -2.60 -15.90
N LYS A 234 -5.19 -3.37 -14.92
CA LYS A 234 -5.61 -4.76 -14.67
C LYS A 234 -6.26 -4.90 -13.29
N LEU A 235 -7.54 -4.52 -13.19
CA LEU A 235 -8.37 -4.76 -12.01
C LEU A 235 -8.86 -6.22 -12.00
N GLN A 236 -7.98 -7.12 -11.56
CA GLN A 236 -8.33 -8.53 -11.34
C GLN A 236 -8.38 -8.78 -9.83
N ALA A 237 -9.50 -9.31 -9.34
CA ALA A 237 -9.56 -9.92 -8.03
C ALA A 237 -9.34 -11.42 -8.16
N GLU A 238 -8.41 -11.95 -7.37
CA GLU A 238 -8.24 -13.38 -7.19
C GLU A 238 -8.83 -13.77 -5.83
N LYS A 239 -9.89 -14.58 -5.86
CA LYS A 239 -10.45 -15.18 -4.64
C LYS A 239 -9.89 -16.58 -4.50
N SER A 240 -8.90 -16.75 -3.62
CA SER A 240 -8.39 -18.08 -3.27
C SER A 240 -9.36 -18.79 -2.34
N ARG A 241 -9.82 -19.97 -2.76
CA ARG A 241 -10.73 -20.84 -2.00
C ARG A 241 -10.12 -22.24 -1.98
N PRO A 242 -10.45 -23.09 -0.98
CA PRO A 242 -9.96 -24.45 -0.93
C PRO A 242 -10.14 -25.15 -2.28
N VAL A 243 -9.07 -25.75 -2.79
CA VAL A 243 -9.11 -26.53 -4.02
C VAL A 243 -9.48 -27.94 -3.61
N MET A 244 -10.51 -28.52 -4.23
CA MET A 244 -10.74 -29.96 -4.08
C MET A 244 -9.53 -30.68 -4.68
N GLN A 245 -8.80 -31.41 -3.84
CA GLN A 245 -7.81 -32.37 -4.35
C GLN A 245 -8.60 -33.43 -5.11
N ALA A 246 -8.33 -33.52 -6.42
CA ALA A 246 -8.88 -34.55 -7.29
C ALA A 246 -8.22 -35.90 -7.00
#